data_AF-A0A1I2NSG3-F1
#
_entry.id   AF-A0A1I2NSG3-F1
#
_cell.length_a   1.000
_cell.length_b   1.000
_cell.length_c   1.000
_cell.angle_alpha   90.00
_cell.angle_beta   90.00
_cell.angle_gamma   90.00
#
_symmetry.space_group_name_H-M   'P 1'
#
loop_
_entity.id
_entity.type
_entity.pdbx_description
1 polymer ?
#
loop_
_entity_poly.entity_id
_entity_poly.type
_entity_poly.pdbx_seq_one_letter_code
_entity_poly.pdbx_strand_id
1 'polypeptide(L)'
;MGRRRDALSTLAVLCPLLAAGVVVSAPADPLAAVVGAAGTLTLEGLLSLDAPRVRRVWDRFVVQVAAVVVAFVVAALGVLSIGPVAVTVLVAALVTYLLVLAAVSLRDAARAA
;
A
#
# COMPACT_ATOMS: atom_id res chain seq x y z
N MET A 1 -11.08 5.76 -14.08
CA MET A 1 -10.08 4.74 -14.51
C MET A 1 -8.95 4.45 -13.50
N GLY A 2 -8.82 5.14 -12.36
CA GLY A 2 -7.66 4.94 -11.46
C GLY A 2 -7.62 3.62 -10.69
N ARG A 3 -8.74 3.11 -10.13
CA ARG A 3 -8.71 1.99 -9.16
C ARG A 3 -8.04 0.70 -9.64
N ARG A 4 -8.24 0.29 -10.90
CA ARG A 4 -7.57 -0.89 -11.46
C ARG A 4 -6.07 -0.67 -11.59
N ARG A 5 -5.64 0.53 -11.99
CA ARG A 5 -4.21 0.89 -12.06
C ARG A 5 -3.60 1.01 -10.68
N ASP A 6 -4.33 1.53 -9.70
CA ASP A 6 -3.91 1.63 -8.31
C ASP A 6 -3.68 0.22 -7.73
N ALA A 7 -4.61 -0.70 -7.97
CA ALA A 7 -4.47 -2.11 -7.60
C ALA A 7 -3.27 -2.78 -8.27
N LEU A 8 -3.07 -2.58 -9.59
CA LEU A 8 -1.92 -3.14 -10.31
C LEU A 8 -0.60 -2.59 -9.80
N SER A 9 -0.52 -1.29 -9.51
CA SER A 9 0.69 -0.66 -8.96
C SER A 9 0.99 -1.18 -7.55
N THR A 10 -0.05 -1.34 -6.73
CA THR A 10 0.08 -1.93 -5.40
C THR A 10 0.55 -3.37 -5.48
N LEU A 11 -0.01 -4.18 -6.38
CA LEU A 11 0.42 -5.56 -6.61
C LEU A 11 1.86 -5.63 -7.14
N ALA A 12 2.25 -4.71 -8.02
CA ALA A 12 3.60 -4.62 -8.55
C ALA A 12 4.65 -4.33 -7.46
N VAL A 13 4.26 -3.64 -6.38
CA VAL A 13 5.12 -3.43 -5.20
C VAL A 13 5.03 -4.61 -4.23
N LEU A 14 3.82 -5.13 -3.99
CA LEU A 14 3.56 -6.20 -3.02
C LEU A 14 4.27 -7.50 -3.41
N CYS A 15 4.25 -7.89 -4.69
CA CYS A 15 4.85 -9.16 -5.11
C CYS A 15 6.37 -9.22 -4.86
N PRO A 16 7.18 -8.22 -5.28
CA PRO A 16 8.60 -8.17 -4.92
C PRO A 16 8.84 -8.07 -3.41
N LEU A 17 7.99 -7.33 -2.69
CA LEU A 17 8.13 -7.19 -1.25
C LEU A 17 7.89 -8.51 -0.50
N LEU A 18 6.91 -9.30 -0.94
CA LEU A 18 6.69 -10.67 -0.43
C LEU A 18 7.90 -11.56 -0.72
N ALA A 19 8.45 -11.52 -1.93
CA ALA A 19 9.65 -12.26 -2.29
C ALA A 19 10.84 -11.84 -1.40
N ALA A 20 11.03 -10.54 -1.18
CA ALA A 20 12.05 -10.02 -0.26
C ALA A 20 11.83 -10.49 1.19
N GLY A 21 10.57 -10.55 1.65
CA GLY A 21 10.22 -11.08 2.96
C GLY A 21 10.61 -12.54 3.14
N VAL A 22 10.44 -13.37 2.10
CA VAL A 22 10.91 -14.76 2.11
C VAL A 22 12.43 -14.83 2.17
N VAL A 23 13.13 -14.06 1.33
CA VAL A 23 14.60 -14.04 1.28
C VAL A 23 15.22 -13.62 2.61
N VAL A 24 14.62 -12.63 3.27
CA VAL A 24 15.12 -12.07 4.53
C VAL A 24 14.52 -12.79 5.76
N SER A 25 13.68 -13.82 5.55
CA SER A 25 12.99 -14.56 6.62
C SER A 25 12.24 -13.63 7.59
N ALA A 26 11.48 -12.69 7.03
CA ALA A 26 10.73 -11.71 7.81
C ALA A 26 9.73 -12.41 8.76
N PRO A 27 9.73 -12.05 10.06
CA PRO A 27 8.87 -12.71 11.04
C PRO A 27 7.41 -12.30 10.85
N ALA A 28 6.50 -13.26 11.02
CA ALA A 28 5.07 -13.01 11.07
C ALA A 28 4.67 -12.42 12.45
N ASP A 29 5.00 -11.14 12.66
CA ASP A 29 4.69 -10.41 13.89
C ASP A 29 3.30 -9.74 13.80
N PRO A 30 2.33 -10.12 14.65
CA PRO A 30 1.00 -9.51 14.68
C PRO A 30 1.03 -8.01 15.00
N LEU A 31 1.93 -7.56 15.87
CA LEU A 31 2.01 -6.14 16.25
C LEU A 31 2.49 -5.30 15.06
N ALA A 32 3.53 -5.77 14.37
CA ALA A 32 4.00 -5.17 13.13
C ALA A 32 2.89 -5.08 12.07
N ALA A 33 2.09 -6.14 11.94
CA ALA A 33 0.96 -6.15 11.02
C ALA A 33 -0.11 -5.10 11.38
N VAL A 34 -0.46 -4.99 12.68
CA VAL A 34 -1.39 -3.97 13.17
C VAL A 34 -0.87 -2.57 12.90
N VAL A 35 0.43 -2.32 13.11
CA VAL A 35 1.06 -1.02 12.82
C VAL A 35 0.95 -0.69 11.33
N GLY A 36 1.25 -1.65 10.44
CA GLY A 36 1.11 -1.46 9.00
C GLY A 36 -0.32 -1.15 8.56
N ALA A 37 -1.28 -1.91 9.10
CA ALA A 37 -2.70 -1.70 8.85
C ALA A 37 -3.18 -0.32 9.34
N ALA A 38 -2.87 0.04 10.59
CA ALA A 38 -3.25 1.31 11.19
C ALA A 38 -2.65 2.51 10.45
N GLY A 39 -1.36 2.42 10.08
CA GLY A 39 -0.68 3.44 9.29
C GLY A 39 -1.36 3.67 7.94
N THR A 40 -1.73 2.58 7.25
CA THR A 40 -2.43 2.65 5.97
C THR A 40 -3.82 3.28 6.10
N LEU A 41 -4.60 2.85 7.08
CA LEU A 41 -5.93 3.39 7.33
C LEU A 41 -5.89 4.87 7.69
N THR A 42 -4.90 5.28 8.49
CA THR A 42 -4.70 6.68 8.86
C THR A 42 -4.34 7.51 7.63
N LEU A 43 -3.40 7.04 6.82
CA LEU A 43 -2.98 7.72 5.60
C LEU A 43 -4.15 7.85 4.61
N GLU A 44 -4.89 6.76 4.36
CA GLU A 44 -6.05 6.78 3.48
C GLU A 44 -7.14 7.72 4.00
N GLY A 45 -7.36 7.74 5.32
CA GLY A 45 -8.28 8.67 5.97
C GLY A 45 -7.89 10.13 5.74
N LEU A 46 -6.60 10.46 5.91
CA LEU A 46 -6.07 11.79 5.66
C LEU A 46 -6.17 12.18 4.17
N LEU A 47 -5.81 11.28 3.26
CA LEU A 47 -5.89 11.51 1.81
C LEU A 47 -7.34 11.65 1.33
N SER A 48 -8.29 11.01 2.02
CA SER A 48 -9.71 11.10 1.72
C SER A 48 -10.30 12.48 1.99
N LEU A 49 -9.69 13.27 2.88
CA LEU A 49 -10.15 14.65 3.19
C LEU A 49 -10.13 15.55 1.94
N ASP A 50 -9.16 15.35 1.06
CA ASP A 50 -8.96 16.14 -0.17
C ASP A 50 -8.91 15.24 -1.43
N ALA A 51 -9.75 14.20 -1.44
CA ALA A 51 -9.78 13.19 -2.51
C ALA A 51 -9.78 13.78 -3.95
N PRO A 52 -10.52 14.86 -4.29
CA PRO A 52 -10.52 15.41 -5.65
C PRO A 52 -9.18 16.01 -6.07
N ARG A 53 -8.40 16.56 -5.11
CA ARG A 53 -7.08 17.13 -5.38
C ARG A 53 -6.04 16.03 -5.49
N VAL A 54 -6.05 15.07 -4.55
CA VAL A 54 -5.15 13.91 -4.56
C VAL A 54 -5.29 13.13 -5.86
N ARG A 55 -6.53 12.86 -6.30
CA ARG A 55 -6.80 12.13 -7.55
C ARG A 55 -6.15 12.79 -8.77
N ARG A 56 -6.26 14.12 -8.89
CA ARG A 56 -5.70 14.87 -10.02
C ARG A 56 -4.18 14.80 -10.11
N VAL A 57 -3.51 14.71 -8.96
CA VAL A 57 -2.06 14.53 -8.92
C VAL A 57 -1.69 13.09 -9.24
N TRP A 58 -2.40 12.14 -8.64
CA TRP A 58 -2.15 10.70 -8.76
C TRP A 58 -2.38 10.13 -10.17
N ASP A 59 -3.31 10.70 -10.94
CA ASP A 59 -3.60 10.27 -12.31
C ASP A 59 -2.43 10.55 -13.28
N ARG A 60 -1.40 11.31 -12.86
CA ARG A 60 -0.19 11.55 -13.65
C ARG A 60 0.73 10.33 -13.58
N PHE A 61 1.09 9.76 -14.74
CA PHE A 61 1.99 8.58 -14.84
C PHE A 61 3.31 8.76 -14.07
N VAL A 62 3.92 9.94 -14.16
CA VAL A 62 5.17 10.27 -13.45
C VAL A 62 5.01 10.12 -11.93
N VAL A 63 3.85 10.51 -11.37
CA VAL A 63 3.58 10.38 -9.93
C VAL A 63 3.44 8.92 -9.53
N GLN A 64 2.81 8.09 -10.37
CA GLN A 64 2.68 6.65 -10.11
C GLN A 64 4.02 5.94 -10.11
N VAL A 65 4.87 6.21 -11.12
CA VAL A 65 6.23 5.65 -11.17
C VAL A 65 7.06 6.14 -9.99
N ALA A 66 7.00 7.43 -9.67
CA ALA A 66 7.69 7.98 -8.52
C ALA A 66 7.21 7.32 -7.21
N ALA A 67 5.91 7.09 -7.04
CA ALA A 67 5.37 6.42 -5.87
C ALA A 67 5.88 4.99 -5.72
N VAL A 68 5.98 4.23 -6.82
CA VAL A 68 6.56 2.88 -6.81
C VAL A 68 8.03 2.92 -6.40
N VAL A 69 8.82 3.83 -6.97
CA VAL A 69 10.23 4.02 -6.60
C VAL A 69 10.38 4.40 -5.13
N VAL A 70 9.57 5.35 -4.66
CA VAL A 70 9.57 5.78 -3.26
C VAL A 70 9.18 4.61 -2.34
N ALA A 71 8.22 3.77 -2.72
CA ALA A 71 7.85 2.59 -1.93
C ALA A 71 9.03 1.63 -1.76
N PHE A 72 9.80 1.37 -2.84
CA PHE A 72 11.01 0.54 -2.75
C PHE A 72 12.11 1.18 -1.90
N VAL A 73 12.31 2.50 -2.02
CA VAL A 73 13.29 3.22 -1.20
C VAL A 73 12.91 3.15 0.28
N VAL A 74 11.64 3.42 0.61
CA VAL A 74 11.12 3.31 1.99
C VAL A 74 11.25 1.87 2.51
N ALA A 75 10.97 0.86 1.68
CA ALA A 75 11.14 -0.53 2.06
C ALA A 75 12.60 -0.88 2.37
N ALA A 76 13.53 -0.50 1.49
CA ALA A 76 14.95 -0.72 1.69
C ALA A 76 15.45 -0.03 2.97
N LEU A 77 15.10 1.25 3.16
CA LEU A 77 15.48 2.01 4.35
C LEU A 77 14.86 1.42 5.62
N GLY A 78 13.60 0.97 5.57
CA GLY A 78 12.94 0.31 6.69
C GLY A 78 13.69 -0.96 7.11
N VAL A 79 14.03 -1.82 6.15
CA VAL A 79 14.80 -3.05 6.42
C VAL A 79 16.18 -2.73 6.98
N LEU A 80 16.88 -1.72 6.44
CA LEU A 80 18.19 -1.30 6.96
C LEU A 80 18.11 -0.75 8.39
N SER A 81 17.00 -0.09 8.76
CA SER A 81 16.91 0.66 10.02
C SER A 81 16.35 -0.17 11.18
N ILE A 82 15.31 -0.96 10.94
CA ILE A 82 14.60 -1.73 11.97
C ILE A 82 14.59 -3.24 11.68
N GLY A 83 15.29 -3.67 10.63
CA GLY A 83 15.47 -5.07 10.29
C GLY A 83 14.31 -5.71 9.52
N PRO A 84 14.28 -7.06 9.44
CA PRO A 84 13.31 -7.82 8.65
C PRO A 84 11.84 -7.54 8.98
N VAL A 85 11.55 -7.10 10.22
CA VAL A 85 10.19 -6.80 10.67
C VAL A 85 9.53 -5.68 9.87
N ALA A 86 10.33 -4.78 9.27
CA ALA A 86 9.83 -3.74 8.36
C ALA A 86 9.03 -4.32 7.20
N VAL A 87 9.44 -5.49 6.67
CA VAL A 87 8.76 -6.13 5.56
C VAL A 87 7.34 -6.53 5.97
N THR A 88 7.17 -7.06 7.19
CA THR A 88 5.85 -7.45 7.72
C THR A 88 4.93 -6.24 7.86
N VAL A 89 5.43 -5.12 8.37
CA VAL A 89 4.69 -3.85 8.44
C VAL A 89 4.22 -3.43 7.04
N LEU A 90 5.13 -3.41 6.07
CA LEU A 90 4.86 -2.93 4.71
C LEU A 90 3.93 -3.87 3.93
N VAL A 91 4.07 -5.18 4.09
CA VAL A 91 3.17 -6.17 3.50
C VAL A 91 1.76 -6.00 4.08
N ALA A 92 1.63 -5.91 5.40
CA ALA A 92 0.34 -5.71 6.05
C ALA A 92 -0.33 -4.39 5.63
N ALA A 93 0.46 -3.33 5.48
CA ALA A 93 0.02 -2.05 4.96
C ALA A 93 -0.57 -2.17 3.54
N LEU A 94 0.18 -2.75 2.59
CA LEU A 94 -0.27 -2.93 1.20
C LEU A 94 -1.49 -3.85 1.09
N VAL A 95 -1.54 -4.93 1.88
CA VAL A 95 -2.70 -5.81 1.95
C VAL A 95 -3.93 -5.05 2.46
N THR A 96 -3.76 -4.24 3.51
CA THR A 96 -4.85 -3.42 4.06
C THR A 96 -5.34 -2.41 3.02
N TYR A 97 -4.43 -1.78 2.27
CA TYR A 97 -4.80 -0.88 1.18
C TYR A 97 -5.64 -1.59 0.11
N LEU A 98 -5.24 -2.80 -0.31
CA LEU A 98 -6.01 -3.60 -1.27
C LEU A 98 -7.41 -3.95 -0.73
N LEU A 99 -7.51 -4.29 0.56
CA LEU A 99 -8.80 -4.59 1.20
C LEU A 99 -9.71 -3.35 1.23
N VAL A 100 -9.18 -2.18 1.57
CA VAL A 100 -9.92 -0.91 1.53
C VAL A 100 -10.39 -0.63 0.11
N LEU A 101 -9.50 -0.76 -0.88
CA LEU A 101 -9.82 -0.53 -2.28
C LEU A 101 -10.91 -1.49 -2.79
N ALA A 102 -10.84 -2.76 -2.38
CA ALA A 102 -11.85 -3.77 -2.70
C ALA A 102 -13.20 -3.43 -2.05
N ALA A 103 -13.21 -3.10 -0.76
CA ALA A 103 -14.43 -2.74 -0.01
C ALA A 103 -15.14 -1.53 -0.62
N VAL A 104 -14.40 -0.48 -0.96
CA VAL A 104 -14.95 0.72 -1.62
C VAL A 104 -15.48 0.38 -3.02
N SER A 105 -14.75 -0.46 -3.77
CA SER A 105 -15.19 -0.88 -5.11
C SER A 105 -16.48 -1.69 -5.08
N LEU A 106 -16.63 -2.59 -4.12
CA LEU A 106 -17.85 -3.37 -3.92
C LEU A 106 -19.02 -2.49 -3.47
N ARG A 107 -18.78 -1.57 -2.54
CA ARG A 107 -19.81 -0.63 -2.06
C ARG A 107 -20.38 0.23 -3.19
N ASP A 108 -19.53 0.70 -4.09
CA ASP A 108 -19.97 1.53 -5.21
C ASP A 108 -20.72 0.71 -6.27
N ALA A 109 -20.28 -0.52 -6.54
CA ALA A 109 -21.01 -1.43 -7.43
C ALA A 109 -22.42 -1.74 -6.89
N ALA A 110 -22.54 -1.98 -5.59
CA ALA A 110 -23.83 -2.24 -4.94
C ALA A 110 -24.79 -1.03 -4.95
N ARG A 111 -24.26 0.20 -5.02
CA ARG A 111 -25.08 1.43 -5.11
C ARG A 111 -25.55 1.76 -6.53
N ALA A 112 -24.92 1.16 -7.53
CA ALA A 112 -25.23 1.37 -8.94
C ALA A 112 -26.21 0.33 -9.50
N ALA A 113 -26.48 -0.74 -8.75
CA ALA A 113 -27.47 -1.78 -9.03
C ALA A 113 -28.82 -1.41 -8.41
#